data_AF-A0A5J4YX39-F1
#
_entry.id   AF-A0A5J4YX39-F1
#
_cell.length_a   1.000
_cell.length_b   1.000
_cell.length_c   1.000
_cell.angle_alpha   90.00
_cell.angle_beta   90.00
_cell.angle_gamma   90.00
#
_symmetry.space_group_name_H-M   'P 1'
#
loop_
_entity.id
_entity.type
_entity.pdbx_description
1 polymer ?
#
loop_
_entity_poly.entity_id
_entity_poly.type
_entity_poly.pdbx_seq_one_letter_code
_entity_poly.pdbx_strand_id
1 'polypeptide(L)'
;MTAWEQLRREARRLENEVDAKLVVYAKAGFGATHHHHQQQQQSSQHAAYSPNVNGARGRSGEELADREREASSAAEHVEKELESLLSHLSSIVSSMKDHVKAIQTPESRSSHQSGPPLSAMNHALQRHEEILADYKLDFQKTRRHIASIRQHSELFAAHKSRAETGADPLTKEANSLYEERASLAASTNVADNSVAQGLTLRDELLRQRANFSAMMDRVQAMGSSVPAINTVINQIKRKKNRDVIIFAIVVSVLTFVTLVWKLF
;
A
#
# COMPACT_ATOMS: atom_id res chain seq x y z
N MET A 1 6.30 21.41 -24.56
CA MET A 1 6.29 20.17 -23.77
C MET A 1 6.97 19.09 -24.57
N THR A 2 7.96 18.42 -24.02
CA THR A 2 8.67 17.34 -24.71
C THR A 2 7.77 16.09 -24.78
N ALA A 3 7.96 15.21 -25.78
CA ALA A 3 7.17 13.97 -25.90
C ALA A 3 7.24 13.12 -24.62
N TRP A 4 8.40 13.12 -23.96
CA TRP A 4 8.61 12.52 -22.64
C TRP A 4 7.69 13.07 -21.53
N GLU A 5 7.51 14.40 -21.47
CA GLU A 5 6.66 15.03 -20.46
C GLU A 5 5.18 14.66 -20.64
N GLN A 6 4.74 14.48 -21.89
CA GLN A 6 3.37 14.04 -22.20
C GLN A 6 3.15 12.61 -21.71
N LEU A 7 4.03 11.68 -22.07
CA LEU A 7 3.97 10.28 -21.62
C LEU A 7 3.98 10.16 -20.09
N ARG A 8 4.86 10.93 -19.42
CA ARG A 8 4.93 10.93 -17.95
C ARG A 8 3.66 11.46 -17.29
N ARG A 9 3.06 12.51 -17.86
CA ARG A 9 1.80 13.06 -17.34
C ARG A 9 0.66 12.08 -17.53
N GLU A 10 0.60 11.42 -18.67
CA GLU A 10 -0.41 10.40 -18.97
C GLU A 10 -0.26 9.17 -18.06
N ALA A 11 0.97 8.68 -17.86
CA ALA A 11 1.25 7.59 -16.91
C ALA A 11 0.70 7.92 -15.52
N ARG A 12 1.03 9.11 -14.97
CA ARG A 12 0.51 9.54 -13.66
C ARG A 12 -1.01 9.65 -13.61
N ARG A 13 -1.64 10.07 -14.71
CA ARG A 13 -3.11 10.14 -14.79
C ARG A 13 -3.71 8.73 -14.67
N LEU A 14 -3.17 7.79 -15.43
CA LEU A 14 -3.60 6.39 -15.41
C LEU A 14 -3.31 5.72 -14.06
N GLU A 15 -2.17 5.99 -13.43
CA GLU A 15 -1.86 5.50 -12.07
C GLU A 15 -2.92 5.93 -11.05
N ASN A 16 -3.30 7.21 -11.04
CA ASN A 16 -4.34 7.72 -10.15
C ASN A 16 -5.71 7.07 -10.42
N GLU A 17 -6.03 6.82 -11.69
CA GLU A 17 -7.30 6.18 -12.08
C GLU A 17 -7.34 4.70 -11.67
N VAL A 18 -6.21 3.99 -11.87
CA VAL A 18 -6.02 2.61 -11.40
C VAL A 18 -6.17 2.52 -9.89
N ASP A 19 -5.54 3.43 -9.14
CA ASP A 19 -5.64 3.47 -7.66
C ASP A 19 -7.09 3.65 -7.19
N ALA A 20 -7.80 4.65 -7.75
CA ALA A 20 -9.19 4.91 -7.41
C ALA A 20 -10.10 3.70 -7.72
N LYS A 21 -9.91 3.04 -8.87
CA LYS A 21 -10.70 1.87 -9.28
C LYS A 21 -10.35 0.63 -8.47
N LEU A 22 -9.08 0.45 -8.08
CA LEU A 22 -8.65 -0.63 -7.18
C LEU A 22 -9.36 -0.56 -5.83
N VAL A 23 -9.52 0.64 -5.26
CA VAL A 23 -10.26 0.83 -4.01
C VAL A 23 -11.73 0.42 -4.16
N VAL A 24 -12.38 0.81 -5.26
CA VAL A 24 -13.77 0.44 -5.55
C VAL A 24 -13.90 -1.07 -5.73
N TYR A 25 -12.99 -1.70 -6.49
CA TYR A 25 -12.98 -3.13 -6.71
C TYR A 25 -12.76 -3.91 -5.42
N ALA A 26 -11.79 -3.50 -4.60
CA ALA A 26 -11.54 -4.08 -3.28
C ALA A 26 -12.78 -3.99 -2.38
N LYS A 27 -13.46 -2.84 -2.36
CA LYS A 27 -14.68 -2.66 -1.57
C LYS A 27 -15.81 -3.60 -2.02
N ALA A 28 -15.94 -3.87 -3.32
CA ALA A 28 -16.91 -4.83 -3.83
C ALA A 28 -16.64 -6.26 -3.30
N GLY A 29 -15.37 -6.62 -3.09
CA GLY A 29 -14.98 -7.87 -2.43
C GLY A 29 -15.22 -7.89 -0.92
N PHE A 30 -14.76 -6.87 -0.19
CA PHE A 30 -14.87 -6.84 1.28
C PHE A 30 -16.29 -6.54 1.80
N GLY A 31 -17.12 -5.87 1.00
CA GLY A 31 -18.49 -5.55 1.38
C GLY A 31 -19.40 -6.78 1.54
N ALA A 32 -19.13 -7.84 0.78
CA ALA A 32 -19.89 -9.10 0.84
C ALA A 32 -19.59 -9.91 2.11
N THR A 33 -18.36 -9.88 2.63
CA THR A 33 -17.95 -10.65 3.81
C THR A 33 -18.37 -10.01 5.13
N HIS A 34 -18.34 -8.67 5.23
CA HIS A 34 -18.67 -7.97 6.48
C HIS A 34 -20.15 -8.08 6.88
N HIS A 35 -21.05 -8.18 5.90
CA HIS A 35 -22.48 -8.36 6.15
C HIS A 35 -22.84 -9.79 6.61
N HIS A 36 -22.08 -10.78 6.15
CA HIS A 36 -22.31 -12.20 6.50
C HIS A 36 -21.92 -12.52 7.94
N HIS A 37 -20.82 -11.96 8.45
CA HIS A 37 -20.36 -12.21 9.82
C HIS A 37 -21.24 -11.52 10.89
N GLN A 38 -21.83 -10.36 10.57
CA GLN A 38 -22.67 -9.62 11.51
C GLN A 38 -24.06 -10.24 11.68
N GLN A 39 -24.58 -10.93 10.65
CA GLN A 39 -25.89 -11.57 10.72
C GLN A 39 -25.85 -12.91 11.47
N GLN A 40 -24.72 -13.63 11.45
CA GLN A 40 -24.57 -14.93 12.11
C GLN A 40 -24.40 -14.81 13.64
N GLN A 41 -23.84 -13.69 14.14
CA GLN A 41 -23.65 -13.47 15.59
C GLN A 41 -24.93 -13.06 16.33
N GLN A 42 -25.96 -12.53 15.66
CA GLN A 42 -27.25 -12.21 16.32
C GLN A 42 -28.21 -13.41 16.40
N SER A 43 -28.04 -14.43 15.56
CA SER A 43 -28.92 -15.60 15.54
C SER A 43 -28.68 -16.62 16.66
N SER A 44 -27.59 -16.53 17.41
CA SER A 44 -27.19 -17.55 18.40
C SER A 44 -27.56 -17.23 19.86
N GLN A 45 -28.23 -16.10 20.16
CA GLN A 45 -28.65 -15.76 21.54
C GLN A 45 -30.15 -15.93 21.83
N HIS A 46 -31.01 -16.17 20.84
CA HIS A 46 -32.46 -16.37 21.06
C HIS A 46 -33.00 -17.54 20.22
N ALA A 47 -32.58 -18.77 20.53
CA ALA A 47 -33.16 -20.00 19.98
C ALA A 47 -33.93 -20.82 21.03
N ALA A 48 -34.36 -20.19 22.11
CA ALA A 48 -35.34 -20.76 23.04
C ALA A 48 -36.64 -19.95 22.95
N TYR A 49 -37.67 -20.60 22.41
CA TYR A 49 -39.07 -20.16 22.36
C TYR A 49 -39.43 -19.07 21.32
N SER A 50 -39.93 -19.51 20.16
CA SER A 50 -40.95 -18.75 19.43
C SER A 50 -41.80 -19.69 18.56
N PRO A 51 -43.15 -19.64 18.66
CA PRO A 51 -44.03 -20.49 17.88
C PRO A 51 -44.20 -19.94 16.46
N ASN A 52 -44.12 -20.85 15.50
CA ASN A 52 -44.66 -20.79 14.13
C ASN A 52 -44.83 -19.41 13.48
N VAL A 53 -43.85 -19.02 12.65
CA VAL A 53 -44.00 -17.97 11.63
C VAL A 53 -43.63 -18.52 10.26
N ASN A 54 -44.45 -19.44 9.75
CA ASN A 54 -44.48 -19.78 8.33
C ASN A 54 -45.15 -18.62 7.57
N GLY A 55 -44.36 -17.66 7.07
CA GLY A 55 -44.90 -16.60 6.21
C GLY A 55 -43.96 -15.46 5.81
N ALA A 56 -42.84 -15.24 6.51
CA ALA A 56 -41.99 -14.06 6.26
C ALA A 56 -40.51 -14.36 5.95
N ARG A 57 -40.12 -15.63 5.77
CA ARG A 57 -38.72 -16.03 5.55
C ARG A 57 -38.28 -16.13 4.07
N GLY A 58 -39.22 -16.18 3.14
CA GLY A 58 -38.91 -16.25 1.69
C GLY A 58 -38.44 -14.92 1.09
N ARG A 59 -38.97 -13.79 1.59
CA ARG A 59 -38.78 -12.47 0.99
C ARG A 59 -37.39 -11.87 1.23
N SER A 60 -36.70 -12.24 2.32
CA SER A 60 -35.33 -11.77 2.60
C SER A 60 -34.25 -12.53 1.84
N GLY A 61 -34.51 -13.79 1.45
CA GLY A 61 -33.52 -14.62 0.74
C GLY A 61 -33.35 -14.23 -0.72
N GLU A 62 -34.45 -13.95 -1.42
CA GLU A 62 -34.42 -13.42 -2.80
C GLU A 62 -33.76 -12.04 -2.85
N GLU A 63 -34.12 -11.14 -1.91
CA GLU A 63 -33.56 -9.78 -1.88
C GLU A 63 -32.05 -9.74 -1.58
N LEU A 64 -31.53 -10.74 -0.86
CA LEU A 64 -30.09 -10.92 -0.61
C LEU A 64 -29.38 -11.51 -1.83
N ALA A 65 -29.99 -12.51 -2.49
CA ALA A 65 -29.45 -13.12 -3.70
C ALA A 65 -29.41 -12.12 -4.88
N ASP A 66 -30.42 -11.27 -5.00
CA ASP A 66 -30.46 -10.21 -6.01
C ASP A 66 -29.38 -9.14 -5.75
N ARG A 67 -29.17 -8.75 -4.49
CA ARG A 67 -28.08 -7.84 -4.09
C ARG A 67 -26.69 -8.43 -4.35
N GLU A 68 -26.51 -9.73 -4.11
CA GLU A 68 -25.24 -10.41 -4.35
C GLU A 68 -24.94 -10.54 -5.86
N ARG A 69 -25.98 -10.81 -6.67
CA ARG A 69 -25.89 -10.80 -8.13
C ARG A 69 -25.55 -9.42 -8.68
N GLU A 70 -26.18 -8.37 -8.15
CA GLU A 70 -25.91 -6.99 -8.55
C GLU A 70 -24.49 -6.55 -8.15
N ALA A 71 -24.05 -6.90 -6.92
CA ALA A 71 -22.70 -6.65 -6.45
C ALA A 71 -21.64 -7.41 -7.28
N SER A 72 -21.91 -8.66 -7.65
CA SER A 72 -21.03 -9.45 -8.51
C SER A 72 -20.93 -8.87 -9.92
N SER A 73 -22.06 -8.43 -10.50
CA SER A 73 -22.09 -7.77 -11.81
C SER A 73 -21.31 -6.45 -11.80
N ALA A 74 -21.46 -5.65 -10.75
CA ALA A 74 -20.71 -4.42 -10.55
C ALA A 74 -19.19 -4.70 -10.39
N ALA A 75 -18.82 -5.75 -9.65
CA ALA A 75 -17.42 -6.15 -9.51
C ALA A 75 -16.81 -6.59 -10.85
N GLU A 76 -17.53 -7.38 -11.65
CA GLU A 76 -17.09 -7.80 -12.99
C GLU A 76 -16.91 -6.62 -13.96
N HIS A 77 -17.76 -5.60 -13.86
CA HIS A 77 -17.61 -4.37 -14.65
C HIS A 77 -16.33 -3.61 -14.27
N VAL A 78 -16.11 -3.38 -12.98
CA VAL A 78 -14.91 -2.69 -12.48
C VAL A 78 -13.63 -3.48 -12.77
N GLU A 79 -13.69 -4.82 -12.75
CA GLU A 79 -12.59 -5.70 -13.12
C GLU A 79 -12.14 -5.46 -14.57
N LYS A 80 -13.08 -5.43 -15.52
CA LYS A 80 -12.79 -5.17 -16.94
C LYS A 80 -12.20 -3.78 -17.17
N GLU A 81 -12.71 -2.77 -16.47
CA GLU A 81 -12.15 -1.42 -16.52
C GLU A 81 -10.71 -1.37 -15.99
N LEU A 82 -10.43 -2.03 -14.86
CA LEU A 82 -9.08 -2.15 -14.31
C LEU A 82 -8.12 -2.86 -15.27
N GLU A 83 -8.55 -3.95 -15.91
CA GLU A 83 -7.75 -4.64 -16.93
C GLU A 83 -7.41 -3.72 -18.11
N SER A 84 -8.38 -2.92 -18.57
CA SER A 84 -8.18 -1.94 -19.63
C SER A 84 -7.19 -0.85 -19.21
N LEU A 85 -7.33 -0.28 -18.01
CA LEU A 85 -6.45 0.77 -17.49
C LEU A 85 -5.02 0.26 -17.27
N LEU A 86 -4.85 -0.94 -16.71
CA LEU A 86 -3.54 -1.57 -16.52
C LEU A 86 -2.86 -1.89 -17.86
N SER A 87 -3.62 -2.32 -18.86
CA SER A 87 -3.12 -2.54 -20.22
C SER A 87 -2.66 -1.22 -20.85
N HIS A 88 -3.46 -0.16 -20.70
CA HIS A 88 -3.11 1.16 -21.20
C HIS A 88 -1.84 1.72 -20.51
N LEU A 89 -1.76 1.65 -19.17
CA LEU A 89 -0.57 2.07 -18.44
C LEU A 89 0.67 1.28 -18.88
N SER A 90 0.53 -0.03 -19.10
CA SER A 90 1.61 -0.88 -19.61
C SER A 90 2.09 -0.44 -21.00
N SER A 91 1.18 -0.01 -21.88
CA SER A 91 1.51 0.53 -23.21
C SER A 91 2.27 1.86 -23.13
N ILE A 92 1.85 2.76 -22.22
CA ILE A 92 2.54 4.03 -21.99
C ILE A 92 3.94 3.80 -21.42
N VAL A 93 4.10 2.91 -20.44
CA VAL A 93 5.41 2.57 -19.87
C VAL A 93 6.32 1.94 -20.93
N SER A 94 5.79 1.11 -21.84
CA SER A 94 6.56 0.60 -22.99
C SER A 94 6.99 1.74 -23.92
N SER A 95 6.09 2.67 -24.23
CA SER A 95 6.40 3.84 -25.06
C SER A 95 7.47 4.74 -24.42
N MET A 96 7.43 4.92 -23.09
CA MET A 96 8.46 5.62 -22.32
C MET A 96 9.81 4.90 -22.41
N LYS A 97 9.80 3.56 -22.31
CA LYS A 97 11.01 2.73 -22.45
C LYS A 97 11.64 2.87 -23.83
N ASP A 98 10.83 2.85 -24.88
CA ASP A 98 11.30 3.00 -26.26
C ASP A 98 11.83 4.42 -26.52
N HIS A 99 11.21 5.44 -25.94
CA HIS A 99 11.72 6.82 -26.01
C HIS A 99 13.08 6.97 -25.31
N VAL A 100 13.27 6.37 -24.13
CA VAL A 100 14.56 6.38 -23.42
C VAL A 100 15.64 5.63 -24.21
N LYS A 101 15.30 4.48 -24.80
CA LYS A 101 16.22 3.72 -25.67
C LYS A 101 16.62 4.52 -26.92
N ALA A 102 15.67 5.20 -27.57
CA ALA A 102 15.93 6.02 -28.75
C ALA A 102 16.88 7.21 -28.47
N ILE A 103 16.94 7.68 -27.21
CA ILE A 103 17.87 8.74 -26.77
C ILE A 103 19.23 8.15 -26.38
N GLN A 104 19.28 6.89 -25.94
CA GLN A 104 20.52 6.18 -25.59
C GLN A 104 21.35 5.77 -26.81
N THR A 105 20.78 5.72 -28.01
CA THR A 105 21.53 5.36 -29.23
C THR A 105 22.56 6.44 -29.59
N PRO A 106 23.79 6.06 -30.00
CA PRO A 106 24.91 6.97 -30.15
C PRO A 106 24.76 8.04 -31.24
N GLU A 107 23.86 7.85 -32.21
CA GLU A 107 23.62 8.82 -33.31
C GLU A 107 22.88 10.10 -32.87
N SER A 108 22.16 10.07 -31.74
CA SER A 108 21.32 11.20 -31.29
C SER A 108 22.00 12.12 -30.26
N ARG A 109 23.22 11.79 -29.80
CA ARG A 109 23.97 12.54 -28.76
C ARG A 109 24.43 13.94 -29.17
N SER A 110 24.35 14.31 -30.44
CA SER A 110 24.85 15.58 -30.98
C SER A 110 23.85 16.74 -30.90
N SER A 111 22.59 16.49 -30.53
CA SER A 111 21.60 17.56 -30.39
C SER A 111 21.48 18.01 -28.93
N HIS A 112 21.71 19.29 -28.68
CA HIS A 112 21.44 19.95 -27.40
C HIS A 112 20.01 19.62 -26.93
N GLN A 113 19.87 18.72 -25.98
CA GLN A 113 18.58 18.25 -25.52
C GLN A 113 18.11 19.10 -24.33
N SER A 114 17.15 20.00 -24.58
CA SER A 114 16.51 20.88 -23.59
C SER A 114 15.55 20.14 -22.63
N GLY A 115 15.87 18.89 -22.29
CA GLY A 115 15.03 17.98 -21.49
C GLY A 115 15.71 17.54 -20.19
N PRO A 116 15.00 16.78 -19.33
CA PRO A 116 15.57 16.23 -18.11
C PRO A 116 16.80 15.36 -18.40
N PRO A 117 17.80 15.30 -17.50
CA PRO A 117 18.95 14.43 -17.67
C PRO A 117 18.51 12.97 -17.91
N LEU A 118 19.20 12.26 -18.81
CA LEU A 118 18.90 10.86 -19.15
C LEU A 118 18.83 9.94 -17.91
N SER A 119 19.65 10.19 -16.89
CA SER A 119 19.59 9.49 -15.60
C SER A 119 18.24 9.69 -14.89
N ALA A 120 17.71 10.92 -14.87
CA ALA A 120 16.40 11.21 -14.28
C ALA A 120 15.26 10.54 -15.06
N MET A 121 15.38 10.42 -16.38
CA MET A 121 14.41 9.70 -17.22
C MET A 121 14.42 8.19 -16.93
N ASN A 122 15.61 7.59 -16.80
CA ASN A 122 15.74 6.17 -16.44
C ASN A 122 15.19 5.87 -15.05
N HIS A 123 15.47 6.70 -14.04
CA HIS A 123 14.89 6.55 -12.71
C HIS A 123 13.37 6.69 -12.71
N ALA A 124 12.83 7.65 -13.47
CA ALA A 124 11.39 7.80 -13.60
C ALA A 124 10.74 6.60 -14.30
N LEU A 125 11.38 6.07 -15.36
CA LEU A 125 10.92 4.85 -16.04
C LEU A 125 10.90 3.65 -15.11
N GLN A 126 12.00 3.41 -14.38
CA GLN A 126 12.09 2.34 -13.40
C GLN A 126 10.96 2.43 -12.37
N ARG A 127 10.69 3.64 -11.86
CA ARG A 127 9.59 3.86 -10.90
C ARG A 127 8.23 3.50 -11.50
N HIS A 128 7.95 3.89 -12.75
CA HIS A 128 6.70 3.55 -13.42
C HIS A 128 6.59 2.02 -13.71
N GLU A 129 7.70 1.33 -13.97
CA GLU A 129 7.73 -0.15 -14.09
C GLU A 129 7.44 -0.84 -12.76
N GLU A 130 8.03 -0.37 -11.66
CA GLU A 130 7.79 -0.87 -10.30
C GLU A 130 6.31 -0.67 -9.90
N ILE A 131 5.79 0.56 -10.07
CA ILE A 131 4.39 0.88 -9.76
C ILE A 131 3.41 0.03 -10.59
N LEU A 132 3.66 -0.16 -11.88
CA LEU A 132 2.84 -1.01 -12.74
C LEU A 132 2.84 -2.47 -12.24
N ALA A 133 4.00 -2.98 -11.82
CA ALA A 133 4.12 -4.34 -11.30
C ALA A 133 3.33 -4.50 -9.98
N ASP A 134 3.43 -3.53 -9.08
CA ASP A 134 2.67 -3.49 -7.83
C ASP A 134 1.16 -3.45 -8.07
N TYR A 135 0.68 -2.58 -8.97
CA TYR A 135 -0.74 -2.53 -9.32
C TYR A 135 -1.25 -3.83 -9.94
N LYS A 136 -0.49 -4.48 -10.81
CA LYS A 136 -0.84 -5.79 -11.37
C LYS A 136 -0.94 -6.85 -10.28
N LEU A 137 0.00 -6.84 -9.33
CA LEU A 137 0.02 -7.77 -8.22
C LEU A 137 -1.21 -7.56 -7.31
N ASP A 138 -1.51 -6.32 -6.94
CA ASP A 138 -2.63 -5.99 -6.06
C ASP A 138 -3.99 -6.23 -6.72
N PHE A 139 -4.10 -5.96 -8.03
CA PHE A 139 -5.26 -6.38 -8.82
C PHE A 139 -5.47 -7.89 -8.76
N GLN A 140 -4.41 -8.69 -8.99
CA GLN A 140 -4.53 -10.15 -8.93
C GLN A 140 -4.86 -10.67 -7.53
N LYS A 141 -4.29 -10.08 -6.47
CA LYS A 141 -4.64 -10.43 -5.08
C LYS A 141 -6.13 -10.17 -4.82
N THR A 142 -6.61 -8.99 -5.18
CA THR A 142 -8.01 -8.59 -4.99
C THR A 142 -8.96 -9.47 -5.80
N ARG A 143 -8.61 -9.77 -7.06
CA ARG A 143 -9.36 -10.68 -7.93
C ARG A 143 -9.47 -12.09 -7.34
N ARG A 144 -8.36 -12.65 -6.85
CA ARG A 144 -8.35 -13.96 -6.17
C ARG A 144 -9.20 -13.95 -4.91
N HIS A 145 -9.17 -12.87 -4.14
CA HIS A 145 -9.97 -12.72 -2.95
C HIS A 145 -11.48 -12.69 -3.26
N ILE A 146 -11.90 -11.90 -4.23
CA ILE A 146 -13.31 -11.83 -4.69
C ILE A 146 -13.78 -13.17 -5.22
N ALA A 147 -12.97 -13.84 -6.04
CA ALA A 147 -13.28 -15.17 -6.56
C ALA A 147 -13.46 -16.20 -5.44
N SER A 148 -12.61 -16.17 -4.41
CA SER A 148 -12.73 -17.06 -3.25
C SER A 148 -14.03 -16.79 -2.46
N ILE A 149 -14.42 -15.53 -2.28
CA ILE A 149 -15.68 -15.18 -1.60
C ILE A 149 -16.88 -15.71 -2.39
N ARG A 150 -16.88 -15.52 -3.71
CA ARG A 150 -17.95 -16.02 -4.59
C ARG A 150 -18.05 -17.55 -4.56
N GLN A 151 -16.92 -18.24 -4.58
CA GLN A 151 -16.92 -19.71 -4.44
C GLN A 151 -17.50 -20.15 -3.09
N HIS A 152 -17.18 -19.44 -2.00
CA HIS A 152 -17.77 -19.72 -0.70
C HIS A 152 -19.30 -19.52 -0.71
N SER A 153 -19.80 -18.43 -1.28
CA SER A 153 -21.25 -18.20 -1.30
C SER A 153 -22.01 -19.19 -2.19
N GLU A 154 -21.44 -19.60 -3.33
CA GLU A 154 -21.99 -20.65 -4.18
C GLU A 154 -22.07 -22.01 -3.46
N LEU A 155 -21.03 -22.38 -2.70
CA LEU A 155 -21.03 -23.60 -1.89
C LEU A 155 -22.08 -23.56 -0.77
N PHE A 156 -22.23 -22.43 -0.06
CA PHE A 156 -23.26 -22.29 0.98
C PHE A 156 -24.68 -22.27 0.41
N ALA A 157 -24.89 -21.65 -0.75
CA ALA A 157 -26.17 -21.67 -1.45
C ALA A 157 -26.56 -23.09 -1.90
N ALA A 158 -25.58 -23.85 -2.42
CA ALA A 158 -25.77 -25.26 -2.77
C ALA A 158 -26.05 -26.15 -1.55
N HIS A 159 -25.35 -25.92 -0.43
CA HIS A 159 -25.60 -26.64 0.82
C HIS A 159 -26.98 -26.34 1.40
N LYS A 160 -27.37 -25.05 1.43
CA LYS A 160 -28.67 -24.61 1.96
C LYS A 160 -29.83 -25.18 1.15
N SER A 161 -29.75 -25.13 -0.19
CA SER A 161 -30.81 -25.69 -1.05
C SER A 161 -30.94 -27.21 -0.86
N ARG A 162 -29.84 -27.92 -0.64
CA ARG A 162 -29.87 -29.37 -0.32
C ARG A 162 -30.45 -29.67 1.06
N ALA A 163 -30.17 -28.85 2.07
CA ALA A 163 -30.71 -29.00 3.42
C ALA A 163 -32.23 -28.76 3.48
N GLU A 164 -32.77 -27.86 2.66
CA GLU A 164 -34.21 -27.55 2.65
C GLU A 164 -35.06 -28.59 1.90
N THR A 165 -34.47 -29.39 1.00
CA THR A 165 -35.25 -30.23 0.06
C THR A 165 -35.39 -31.72 0.49
N GLY A 166 -34.75 -32.20 1.56
CA GLY A 166 -34.85 -33.64 1.86
C GLY A 166 -34.23 -34.20 3.15
N ALA A 167 -34.08 -33.43 4.22
CA ALA A 167 -33.50 -33.95 5.47
C ALA A 167 -34.57 -34.30 6.52
N ASP A 168 -34.61 -35.58 6.93
CA ASP A 168 -35.30 -36.06 8.13
C ASP A 168 -34.80 -35.27 9.37
N PRO A 169 -35.66 -34.88 10.33
CA PRO A 169 -35.23 -34.08 11.49
C PRO A 169 -34.09 -34.72 12.30
N LEU A 170 -34.04 -36.06 12.36
CA LEU A 170 -32.94 -36.82 12.99
C LEU A 170 -31.62 -36.71 12.23
N THR A 171 -31.65 -36.73 10.90
CA THR A 171 -30.43 -36.56 10.09
C THR A 171 -29.95 -35.11 10.12
N LYS A 172 -30.85 -34.14 10.27
CA LYS A 172 -30.49 -32.72 10.46
C LYS A 172 -29.72 -32.49 11.77
N GLU A 173 -30.18 -33.06 12.88
CA GLU A 173 -29.48 -32.96 14.17
C GLU A 173 -28.10 -33.64 14.11
N ALA A 174 -28.03 -34.87 13.57
CA ALA A 174 -26.77 -35.58 13.39
C ALA A 174 -25.79 -34.78 12.49
N ASN A 175 -26.26 -34.23 11.36
CA ASN A 175 -25.43 -33.41 10.47
C ASN A 175 -24.95 -32.13 11.14
N SER A 176 -25.79 -31.47 11.96
CA SER A 176 -25.38 -30.27 12.70
C SER A 176 -24.27 -30.55 13.71
N LEU A 177 -24.30 -31.72 14.38
CA LEU A 177 -23.25 -32.13 15.31
C LEU A 177 -21.94 -32.48 14.60
N TYR A 178 -22.01 -33.09 13.40
CA TYR A 178 -20.82 -33.34 12.58
C TYR A 178 -20.21 -32.03 12.06
N GLU A 179 -21.05 -31.07 11.64
CA GLU A 179 -20.61 -29.74 11.22
C GLU A 179 -19.99 -28.97 12.40
N GLU A 180 -20.58 -29.05 13.59
CA GLU A 180 -20.02 -28.47 14.82
C GLU A 180 -18.63 -29.06 15.10
N ARG A 181 -18.49 -30.39 15.06
CA ARG A 181 -17.18 -31.04 15.24
C ARG A 181 -16.16 -30.62 14.18
N ALA A 182 -16.57 -30.52 12.92
CA ALA A 182 -15.70 -30.07 11.83
C ALA A 182 -15.27 -28.61 12.04
N SER A 183 -16.18 -27.74 12.49
CA SER A 183 -15.88 -26.34 12.80
C SER A 183 -14.96 -26.21 14.02
N LEU A 184 -15.13 -27.05 15.05
CA LEU A 184 -14.25 -27.10 16.21
C LEU A 184 -12.84 -27.52 15.81
N ALA A 185 -12.70 -28.55 14.97
CA ALA A 185 -11.40 -28.98 14.44
C ALA A 185 -10.76 -27.89 13.56
N ALA A 186 -11.55 -27.16 12.77
CA ALA A 186 -11.05 -26.02 12.02
C ALA A 186 -10.59 -24.89 12.96
N SER A 187 -11.35 -24.59 14.02
CA SER A 187 -10.99 -23.59 15.03
C SER A 187 -9.73 -23.95 15.79
N THR A 188 -9.50 -25.23 16.11
CA THR A 188 -8.25 -25.66 16.76
C THR A 188 -7.06 -25.43 15.83
N ASN A 189 -7.18 -25.78 14.54
CA ASN A 189 -6.12 -25.50 13.56
C ASN A 189 -5.86 -24.00 13.40
N VAL A 190 -6.89 -23.15 13.42
CA VAL A 190 -6.74 -21.69 13.39
C VAL A 190 -6.05 -21.18 14.66
N ALA A 191 -6.40 -21.72 15.84
CA ALA A 191 -5.73 -21.40 17.10
C ALA A 191 -4.24 -21.76 17.03
N ASP A 192 -3.90 -22.95 16.55
CA ASP A 192 -2.51 -23.40 16.39
C ASP A 192 -1.73 -22.49 15.43
N ASN A 193 -2.33 -22.11 14.31
CA ASN A 193 -1.74 -21.16 13.37
C ASN A 193 -1.52 -19.77 13.99
N SER A 194 -2.46 -19.31 14.82
CA SER A 194 -2.32 -18.02 15.53
C SER A 194 -1.20 -18.05 16.57
N VAL A 195 -1.01 -19.20 17.26
CA VAL A 195 0.10 -19.41 18.19
C VAL A 195 1.42 -19.42 17.43
N ALA A 196 1.49 -20.15 16.32
CA ALA A 196 2.69 -20.19 15.48
C ALA A 196 3.05 -18.79 14.93
N GLN A 197 2.06 -18.03 14.46
CA GLN A 197 2.25 -16.65 14.01
C GLN A 197 2.66 -15.72 15.17
N GLY A 198 2.11 -15.91 16.37
CA GLY A 198 2.50 -15.18 17.57
C GLY A 198 3.96 -15.41 17.97
N LEU A 199 4.44 -16.65 17.83
CA LEU A 199 5.85 -17.00 18.09
C LEU A 199 6.79 -16.34 17.09
N THR A 200 6.46 -16.35 15.79
CA THR A 200 7.29 -15.68 14.78
C THR A 200 7.29 -14.17 14.95
N LEU A 201 6.15 -13.57 15.30
CA LEU A 201 6.05 -12.15 15.66
C LEU A 201 6.90 -11.80 16.88
N ARG A 202 6.89 -12.65 17.92
CA ARG A 202 7.73 -12.47 19.09
C ARG A 202 9.21 -12.45 18.71
N ASP A 203 9.66 -13.39 17.88
CA ASP A 203 11.05 -13.46 17.45
C ASP A 203 11.45 -12.24 16.60
N GLU A 204 10.55 -11.77 15.73
CA GLU A 204 10.75 -10.56 14.93
C GLU A 204 10.80 -9.30 15.82
N LEU A 205 9.94 -9.17 16.83
CA LEU A 205 9.99 -8.05 17.78
C LEU A 205 11.29 -8.05 18.60
N LEU A 206 11.79 -9.22 19.00
CA LEU A 206 13.08 -9.33 19.67
C LEU A 206 14.23 -8.90 18.75
N ARG A 207 14.17 -9.28 17.46
CA ARG A 207 15.13 -8.84 16.45
C ARG A 207 15.06 -7.34 16.21
N GLN A 208 13.85 -6.77 16.11
CA GLN A 208 13.64 -5.33 15.98
C GLN A 208 14.22 -4.58 17.19
N ARG A 209 14.01 -5.09 18.41
CA ARG A 209 14.63 -4.52 19.62
C ARG A 209 16.16 -4.51 19.53
N ALA A 210 16.78 -5.58 19.05
CA ALA A 210 18.23 -5.62 18.85
C ALA A 210 18.70 -4.58 17.82
N ASN A 211 17.96 -4.42 16.72
CA ASN A 211 18.23 -3.39 15.71
C ASN A 211 18.05 -1.96 16.27
N PHE A 212 17.03 -1.72 17.08
CA PHE A 212 16.82 -0.42 17.75
C PHE A 212 17.93 -0.11 18.74
N SER A 213 18.43 -1.10 19.48
CA SER A 213 19.61 -0.94 20.34
C SER A 213 20.82 -0.51 19.51
N ALA A 214 21.10 -1.23 18.41
CA ALA A 214 22.21 -0.88 17.53
C ALA A 214 22.03 0.51 16.87
N MET A 215 20.80 0.91 16.56
CA MET A 215 20.50 2.24 16.05
C MET A 215 20.70 3.31 17.13
N MET A 216 20.29 3.06 18.37
CA MET A 216 20.52 3.95 19.51
C MET A 216 22.02 4.13 19.75
N ASP A 217 22.81 3.06 19.68
CA ASP A 217 24.27 3.11 19.81
C ASP A 217 24.88 3.99 18.70
N ARG A 218 24.39 3.87 17.47
CA ARG A 218 24.83 4.73 16.35
C ARG A 218 24.41 6.19 16.55
N VAL A 219 23.18 6.45 17.00
CA VAL A 219 22.69 7.80 17.29
C VAL A 219 23.49 8.43 18.43
N GLN A 220 23.81 7.66 19.46
CA GLN A 220 24.66 8.11 20.56
C GLN A 220 26.09 8.38 20.09
N ALA A 221 26.65 7.53 19.21
CA ALA A 221 27.94 7.77 18.57
C ALA A 221 27.91 9.04 17.71
N MET A 222 26.84 9.28 16.94
CA MET A 222 26.63 10.54 16.21
C MET A 222 26.56 11.74 17.16
N GLY A 223 25.86 11.62 18.29
CA GLY A 223 25.82 12.65 19.35
C GLY A 223 27.21 12.99 19.89
N SER A 224 28.07 11.99 20.07
CA SER A 224 29.46 12.20 20.49
C SER A 224 30.33 12.91 19.44
N SER A 225 29.94 12.89 18.16
CA SER A 225 30.62 13.59 17.07
C SER A 225 30.18 15.05 16.88
N VAL A 226 29.03 15.45 17.45
CA VAL A 226 28.53 16.84 17.36
C VAL A 226 29.52 17.87 17.96
N PRO A 227 30.17 17.62 19.11
CA PRO A 227 31.24 18.48 19.61
C PRO A 227 32.43 18.60 18.65
N ALA A 228 32.85 17.51 18.00
CA ALA A 228 33.95 17.52 17.02
C ALA A 228 33.59 18.29 15.74
N ILE A 229 32.34 18.22 15.30
CA ILE A 229 31.83 19.07 14.21
C ILE A 229 31.86 20.54 14.64
N ASN A 230 31.49 20.86 15.89
CA ASN A 230 31.53 22.22 16.40
C ASN A 230 32.97 22.77 16.51
N THR A 231 33.97 21.95 16.83
CA THR A 231 35.38 22.39 16.82
C THR A 231 35.88 22.67 15.40
N VAL A 232 35.53 21.83 14.41
CA VAL A 232 35.88 22.05 13.00
C VAL A 232 35.18 23.30 12.45
N ILE A 233 33.90 23.50 12.73
CA ILE A 233 33.16 24.72 12.35
C ILE A 233 33.82 25.96 12.97
N ASN A 234 34.21 25.90 14.24
CA ASN A 234 34.89 27.01 14.90
C ASN A 234 36.28 27.29 14.32
N GLN A 235 37.03 26.26 13.92
CA GLN A 235 38.30 26.43 13.21
C GLN A 235 38.11 27.08 11.83
N ILE A 236 37.06 26.68 11.09
CA ILE A 236 36.72 27.29 9.79
C ILE A 236 36.34 28.77 9.97
N LYS A 237 35.49 29.09 10.96
CA LYS A 237 35.12 30.48 11.28
C LYS A 237 36.33 31.32 11.68
N ARG A 238 37.25 30.78 12.51
CA ARG A 238 38.49 31.47 12.89
C ARG A 238 39.37 31.78 11.68
N LYS A 239 39.51 30.85 10.73
CA LYS A 239 40.28 31.07 9.51
C LYS A 239 39.66 32.16 8.62
N LYS A 240 38.34 32.21 8.53
CA LYS A 240 37.60 33.24 7.77
C LYS A 240 37.67 34.63 8.40
N ASN A 241 37.66 34.72 9.73
CA ASN A 241 37.63 36.00 10.44
C ASN A 241 39.01 36.65 10.62
N ARG A 242 40.10 35.90 10.43
CA ARG A 242 41.47 36.41 10.59
C ARG A 242 41.76 37.60 9.67
N ASP A 243 41.35 37.53 8.41
CA ASP A 243 41.65 38.57 7.43
C ASP A 243 40.85 39.86 7.72
N VAL A 244 39.62 39.72 8.23
CA VAL A 244 38.78 40.85 8.69
C VAL A 244 39.39 41.51 9.93
N ILE A 245 39.92 40.73 10.88
CA ILE A 245 40.60 41.27 12.06
C ILE A 245 41.86 42.05 11.66
N ILE A 246 42.66 41.53 10.73
CA ILE A 246 43.85 42.23 10.22
C ILE A 246 43.46 43.55 9.56
N PHE A 247 42.46 43.54 8.67
CA PHE A 247 41.98 44.76 8.01
C PHE A 247 41.45 45.80 9.02
N ALA A 248 40.67 45.37 10.02
CA ALA A 248 40.14 46.26 11.06
C ALA A 248 41.25 46.91 11.89
N ILE A 249 42.32 46.19 12.22
CA ILE A 249 43.48 46.74 12.94
C ILE A 249 44.18 47.80 12.08
N VAL A 250 44.43 47.52 10.80
CA VAL A 250 45.10 48.46 9.89
C VAL A 250 44.30 49.75 9.76
N VAL A 251 42.98 49.65 9.53
CA VAL A 251 42.09 50.82 9.42
C VAL A 251 42.06 51.61 10.72
N SER A 252 41.97 50.95 11.88
CA SER A 252 41.99 51.59 13.21
C SER A 252 43.28 52.38 13.46
N VAL A 253 44.44 51.83 13.08
CA VAL A 253 45.72 52.54 13.20
C VAL A 253 45.79 53.74 12.25
N LEU A 254 45.33 53.58 11.00
CA LEU A 254 45.33 54.65 10.01
C LEU A 254 44.44 55.83 10.44
N THR A 255 43.24 55.54 10.95
CA THR A 255 42.32 56.58 11.45
C THR A 255 42.86 57.25 12.71
N PHE A 256 43.56 56.52 13.57
CA PHE A 256 44.22 57.11 14.75
C PHE A 256 45.34 58.07 14.34
N VAL A 257 46.24 57.65 13.45
CA VAL A 257 47.35 58.49 12.98
C VAL A 257 46.85 59.76 12.28
N THR A 258 45.82 59.64 11.43
CA THR A 258 45.23 60.80 10.77
C THR A 258 44.55 61.77 11.73
N LEU A 259 43.90 61.28 12.80
CA LEU A 259 43.35 62.14 13.85
C LEU A 259 44.43 62.88 14.62
N VAL A 260 45.51 62.19 15.01
CA VAL A 260 46.65 62.81 15.71
C VAL A 260 47.30 63.88 14.84
N TRP A 261 47.53 63.59 13.55
CA TRP A 261 48.11 64.56 12.62
C TRP A 261 47.23 65.78 12.35
N LYS A 262 45.90 65.64 12.43
CA LYS A 262 44.97 66.77 12.26
C LYS A 262 44.81 67.60 13.55
N LEU A 263 45.02 66.97 14.72
CA LEU A 263 44.82 67.61 16.02
C LEU A 263 46.04 68.45 16.46
N PHE A 264 47.23 68.10 15.96
CA PHE A 264 48.48 68.85 16.12
C PHE A 264 48.77 69.73 14.89
#